data_AF-A0A9D9DEU2-F1
#
_entry.id   AF-A0A9D9DEU2-F1
#
_cell.length_a   1.000
_cell.length_b   1.000
_cell.length_c   1.000
_cell.angle_alpha   90.00
_cell.angle_beta   90.00
_cell.angle_gamma   90.00
#
_symmetry.space_group_name_H-M   'P 1'
#
loop_
_entity.id
_entity.type
_entity.pdbx_description
1 polymer ?
#
loop_
_entity_poly.entity_id
_entity_poly.type
_entity_poly.pdbx_seq_one_letter_code
_entity_poly.pdbx_strand_id
1 'polypeptide(L)'
;MSAKSFVDSAKVMAKGQVTIPKDVRLALGVSNGDRVTFIVDGNTVRMVNSAVYAMQLLQKEMIGEAERAGLSSDDDVAALVRELRDEKD
;
A
#
# COMPACT_ATOMS: atom_id res chain seq x y z
N MET A 1 2.31 -18.55 -12.02
CA MET A 1 3.78 -18.76 -11.92
C MET A 1 4.10 -19.06 -10.47
N SER A 2 4.79 -20.17 -10.19
CA SER A 2 5.16 -20.53 -8.82
C SER A 2 6.16 -19.49 -8.31
N ALA A 3 5.81 -18.74 -7.27
CA ALA A 3 6.75 -17.88 -6.58
C ALA A 3 7.80 -18.79 -5.95
N LYS A 4 9.00 -18.83 -6.55
CA LYS A 4 10.13 -19.58 -6.01
C LYS A 4 10.47 -18.96 -4.66
N SER A 5 10.19 -19.64 -3.55
CA SER A 5 10.63 -19.16 -2.24
C SER A 5 12.16 -19.19 -2.23
N PHE A 6 12.78 -18.05 -2.02
CA PHE A 6 14.22 -17.96 -1.80
C PHE A 6 14.47 -17.25 -0.49
N VAL A 7 15.50 -17.69 0.21
CA VAL A 7 15.94 -17.13 1.47
C VAL A 7 17.29 -16.51 1.21
N ASP A 8 17.44 -15.23 1.54
CA ASP A 8 18.68 -14.50 1.41
C ASP A 8 18.98 -13.77 2.72
N SER A 9 20.26 -13.61 3.03
CA SER A 9 20.74 -12.97 4.25
C SER A 9 21.59 -11.75 3.90
N ALA A 10 21.29 -10.62 4.52
CA ALA A 10 22.04 -9.39 4.31
C ALA A 10 22.75 -8.95 5.60
N LYS A 11 23.99 -8.47 5.46
CA LYS A 11 24.77 -7.93 6.57
C LYS A 11 24.36 -6.48 6.84
N VAL A 12 24.19 -6.14 8.12
CA VAL A 12 24.07 -4.76 8.57
C VAL A 12 25.45 -4.10 8.52
N MET A 13 25.55 -3.02 7.78
CA MET A 13 26.79 -2.25 7.63
C MET A 13 27.00 -1.32 8.83
N ALA A 14 28.20 -0.76 8.99
CA ALA A 14 28.57 0.06 10.16
C ALA A 14 27.62 1.26 10.42
N LYS A 15 26.93 1.76 9.39
CA LYS A 15 25.95 2.85 9.49
C LYS A 15 24.50 2.37 9.72
N GLY A 16 24.29 1.11 10.10
CA GLY A 16 22.95 0.52 10.26
C GLY A 16 22.22 0.27 8.94
N GLN A 17 22.90 0.36 7.80
CA GLN A 17 22.31 0.14 6.48
C GLN A 17 22.29 -1.34 6.13
N VAL A 18 21.22 -1.77 5.47
CA VAL A 18 21.09 -3.10 4.84
C VAL A 18 20.85 -2.91 3.36
N THR A 19 21.63 -3.59 2.53
CA THR A 19 21.43 -3.61 1.08
C THR A 19 20.34 -4.61 0.74
N ILE A 20 19.30 -4.18 0.02
CA ILE A 20 18.26 -5.07 -0.50
C ILE A 20 18.82 -5.78 -1.75
N PRO A 21 18.95 -7.12 -1.75
CA PRO A 21 19.42 -7.88 -2.91
C PRO A 21 18.53 -7.67 -4.15
N LYS A 22 19.11 -7.87 -5.34
CA LYS A 22 18.41 -7.60 -6.61
C LYS A 22 17.10 -8.39 -6.72
N ASP A 23 17.12 -9.67 -6.37
CA ASP A 23 15.96 -10.55 -6.49
C ASP A 23 14.85 -10.16 -5.49
N VAL A 24 15.22 -9.68 -4.30
CA VAL A 24 14.27 -9.16 -3.31
C VAL A 24 13.63 -7.87 -3.80
N ARG A 25 14.39 -6.96 -4.43
CA ARG A 25 13.83 -5.74 -5.04
C ARG A 25 12.82 -6.06 -6.13
N LEU A 26 13.13 -7.03 -6.98
CA LEU A 26 12.22 -7.49 -8.04
C LEU A 26 10.94 -8.09 -7.46
N ALA A 27 11.05 -8.92 -6.42
CA ALA A 27 9.90 -9.51 -5.74
C ALA A 27 9.02 -8.46 -5.03
N LEU A 28 9.62 -7.41 -4.47
CA LEU A 28 8.90 -6.28 -3.87
C LEU A 28 8.36 -5.28 -4.89
N GLY A 29 8.80 -5.36 -6.16
CA GLY A 29 8.44 -4.40 -7.20
C GLY A 29 8.94 -2.98 -6.88
N VAL A 30 10.17 -2.84 -6.36
CA VAL A 30 10.77 -1.54 -6.03
C VAL A 30 12.02 -1.25 -6.85
N SER A 31 12.18 0.02 -7.20
CA SER A 31 13.28 0.59 -7.99
C SER A 31 13.95 1.75 -7.25
N ASN A 32 14.97 2.36 -7.87
CA ASN A 32 15.63 3.53 -7.30
C ASN A 32 14.61 4.68 -7.15
N GLY A 33 14.53 5.27 -5.96
CA GLY A 33 13.59 6.34 -5.63
C GLY A 33 12.28 5.85 -4.99
N ASP A 34 11.98 4.55 -5.08
CA ASP A 34 10.79 3.99 -4.45
C ASP A 34 10.94 3.89 -2.93
N ARG A 35 9.80 3.98 -2.23
CA ARG A 35 9.72 3.82 -0.79
C ARG A 35 9.29 2.41 -0.42
N VAL A 36 9.87 1.90 0.67
CA VAL A 36 9.48 0.66 1.34
C VAL A 36 8.93 0.99 2.71
N THR A 37 7.92 0.23 3.14
CA THR A 37 7.33 0.31 4.47
C THR A 37 7.72 -0.93 5.26
N PHE A 38 8.11 -0.73 6.52
CA PHE A 38 8.37 -1.81 7.46
C PHE A 38 7.17 -1.98 8.38
N ILE A 39 6.63 -3.19 8.44
CA ILE A 39 5.57 -3.59 9.35
C ILE A 39 6.21 -4.45 10.42
N VAL A 40 6.19 -3.97 11.67
CA VAL A 40 6.74 -4.69 12.83
C VAL A 40 5.61 -5.37 13.56
N ASP A 41 5.71 -6.68 13.71
CA ASP A 41 4.75 -7.51 14.44
C ASP A 41 5.53 -8.38 15.44
N GLY A 42 5.63 -7.90 16.68
CA GLY A 42 6.49 -8.46 17.71
C GLY A 42 7.95 -8.51 17.26
N ASN A 43 8.50 -9.72 17.14
CA ASN A 43 9.86 -9.97 16.70
C ASN A 43 10.00 -10.17 15.18
N THR A 44 8.89 -10.11 14.43
CA THR A 44 8.90 -10.27 12.98
C THR A 44 8.78 -8.92 12.30
N VAL A 45 9.67 -8.63 11.36
CA VAL A 45 9.59 -7.43 10.52
C VAL A 45 9.32 -7.86 9.09
N ARG A 46 8.25 -7.32 8.49
CA ARG A 46 7.89 -7.52 7.08
C ARG A 46 8.14 -6.22 6.33
N MET A 47 8.71 -6.33 5.13
CA MET A 47 8.93 -5.19 4.23
C MET A 47 7.94 -5.27 3.08
N VAL A 48 7.28 -4.15 2.76
CA VAL A 48 6.30 -4.05 1.68
C VAL A 48 6.54 -2.79 0.84
N ASN A 49 6.11 -2.80 -0.41
CA ASN A 49 6.09 -1.59 -1.25
C ASN A 49 5.11 -0.57 -0.65
N SER A 50 5.57 0.65 -0.37
CA SER A 50 4.76 1.66 0.34
C SER A 50 3.54 2.11 -0.46
N ALA A 51 3.67 2.28 -1.77
CA ALA A 51 2.57 2.75 -2.62
C ALA A 51 1.47 1.68 -2.72
N VAL A 52 1.87 0.42 -2.96
CA VAL A 52 0.93 -0.71 -2.99
C VAL A 52 0.23 -0.86 -1.65
N TYR A 53 0.98 -0.78 -0.54
CA TYR A 53 0.40 -0.90 0.79
C TYR A 53 -0.59 0.23 1.12
N ALA A 54 -0.27 1.48 0.77
CA ALA A 54 -1.18 2.61 0.98
C ALA A 54 -2.49 2.45 0.20
N MET A 55 -2.40 2.01 -1.06
CA MET A 55 -3.58 1.74 -1.89
C MET A 55 -4.42 0.59 -1.33
N GLN A 56 -3.79 -0.47 -0.83
CA GLN A 56 -4.49 -1.58 -0.18
C GLN A 56 -5.21 -1.15 1.09
N LEU A 57 -4.56 -0.31 1.92
CA LEU A 57 -5.18 0.22 3.13
C LEU A 57 -6.38 1.11 2.79
N LEU A 58 -6.21 2.03 1.84
CA LEU A 58 -7.29 2.89 1.36
C LEU A 58 -8.46 2.07 0.81
N GLN A 59 -8.19 1.08 -0.06
CA GLN A 59 -9.23 0.19 -0.57
C GLN A 59 -9.95 -0.54 0.56
N LYS A 60 -9.21 -1.03 1.57
CA LYS A 60 -9.80 -1.74 2.72
C LYS A 60 -10.70 -0.82 3.55
N GLU A 61 -10.29 0.42 3.78
CA GLU A 61 -11.08 1.41 4.51
C GLU A 61 -12.34 1.81 3.72
N MET A 62 -12.27 1.86 2.39
CA MET A 62 -13.39 2.16 1.51
C MET A 62 -14.43 1.03 1.40
N ILE A 63 -14.12 -0.21 1.83
CA ILE A 63 -15.08 -1.32 1.81
C ILE A 63 -16.29 -0.96 2.70
N GLY A 64 -17.48 -1.03 2.10
CA GLY A 64 -18.73 -0.71 2.77
C GLY A 64 -18.93 0.78 3.10
N GLU A 65 -18.06 1.67 2.64
CA GLU A 65 -18.31 3.11 2.78
C GLU A 65 -19.43 3.60 1.88
N ALA A 66 -19.59 3.03 0.68
CA ALA A 66 -20.73 3.35 -0.19
C ALA A 66 -22.06 3.03 0.50
N GLU A 67 -22.17 1.85 1.12
CA GLU A 67 -23.35 1.44 1.89
C GLU A 67 -23.58 2.35 3.10
N ARG A 68 -22.53 2.69 3.85
CA ARG A 68 -22.61 3.61 5.00
C ARG A 68 -22.99 5.04 4.60
N ALA A 69 -22.55 5.49 3.43
CA ALA A 69 -22.90 6.78 2.87
C ALA A 69 -24.28 6.78 2.16
N GLY A 70 -24.98 5.64 2.13
CA GLY A 70 -26.27 5.51 1.46
C GLY A 70 -26.19 5.61 -0.07
N LEU A 71 -25.01 5.42 -0.65
CA LEU A 71 -24.76 5.47 -2.09
C LEU A 71 -24.94 4.07 -2.67
N SER A 72 -26.02 3.89 -3.44
CA SER A 72 -26.40 2.59 -4.02
C SER A 72 -26.43 2.60 -5.55
N SER A 73 -26.37 3.79 -6.17
CA SER A 73 -26.45 3.98 -7.61
C SER A 73 -25.53 5.10 -8.10
N ASP A 74 -25.25 5.10 -9.41
CA ASP A 74 -24.49 6.16 -10.07
C ASP A 74 -25.19 7.53 -9.93
N ASP A 75 -26.53 7.54 -9.84
CA ASP A 75 -27.32 8.76 -9.62
C ASP A 75 -27.09 9.33 -8.21
N ASP A 76 -26.98 8.48 -7.18
CA ASP A 76 -26.66 8.89 -5.81
C ASP A 76 -25.26 9.54 -5.75
N VAL A 77 -24.30 8.96 -6.48
CA VAL A 77 -22.94 9.50 -6.58
C VAL A 77 -22.94 10.85 -7.31
N ALA A 78 -23.71 10.98 -8.39
CA ALA A 78 -23.82 12.22 -9.14
C ALA A 78 -24.48 13.34 -8.30
N ALA A 79 -25.46 13.00 -7.47
CA ALA A 79 -26.09 13.93 -6.53
C ALA A 79 -25.10 14.43 -5.48
N LEU A 80 -24.36 13.52 -4.83
CA LEU A 80 -23.33 13.87 -3.85
C LEU A 80 -22.25 14.79 -4.43
N VAL A 81 -21.79 14.52 -5.65
CA VAL A 81 -20.76 15.33 -6.31
C VAL A 81 -21.27 16.74 -6.65
N ARG A 82 -22.57 16.89 -6.97
CA ARG A 82 -23.19 18.20 -7.19
C ARG A 82 -23.26 18.99 -5.88
N GLU A 83 -23.75 18.36 -4.81
CA GLU A 83 -23.88 18.99 -3.50
C GLU A 83 -22.52 19.52 -2.96
N LEU A 84 -21.46 18.72 -3.07
CA LEU A 84 -20.09 19.12 -2.68
C LEU A 84 -19.49 20.23 -3.54
N ARG A 85 -19.97 20.41 -4.77
CA ARG A 85 -19.53 21.49 -5.66
C ARG A 85 -20.25 22.79 -5.35
N ASP A 86 -21.54 22.70 -5.00
CA ASP A 86 -22.38 23.85 -4.69
C ASP A 86 -22.09 24.42 -3.28
N GLU A 87 -21.59 23.62 -2.33
CA GLU A 87 -21.12 24.11 -1.01
C GLU A 87 -19.87 25.01 -1.05
N LYS A 88 -19.20 25.13 -2.21
CA LYS A 88 -17.99 25.95 -2.38
C LYS A 88 -18.23 27.35 -2.95
N ASP A 89 -19.49 27.72 -3.19
CA ASP A 89 -19.94 29.07 -3.57
C ASP A 89 -20.71 29.76 -2.44
#